data_AF-A0A4Z0A835-F1
#
_entry.id   AF-A0A4Z0A835-F1
#
_cell.length_a   1.000
_cell.length_b   1.000
_cell.length_c   1.000
_cell.angle_alpha   90.00
_cell.angle_beta   90.00
_cell.angle_gamma   90.00
#
_symmetry.space_group_name_H-M   'P 1'
#
loop_
_entity.id
_entity.type
_entity.pdbx_description
1 polymer ?
#
loop_
_entity_poly.entity_id
_entity_poly.type
_entity_poly.pdbx_seq_one_letter_code
_entity_poly.pdbx_strand_id
1 'polypeptide(L)'
;MRNDLLGDRARHDKAVKAFVTFVRTYSNHEASYVFRIKDLDLLGVAKTYGLVRLSRMPELKNVDRAGWSDVDVDNTYAYADKAQETKRLFLLSQQANAPAKPRALPVDKTKYASWSDKVKKKDEKEKRREKKDWKKRWLKTQKQEGTAGEERVNEALKWNRMESGESDGDEWEELAREERMAKKLKKGIVSQGEFDDAFSGL
;
A
#
# COMPACT_ATOMS: atom_id res chain seq x y z
N MET A 1 -30.71 -15.86 26.29
CA MET A 1 -30.11 -15.64 24.96
C MET A 1 -29.01 -16.64 24.62
N ARG A 2 -27.83 -16.66 25.28
CA ARG A 2 -26.78 -17.65 24.92
C ARG A 2 -27.25 -19.11 25.06
N ASN A 3 -27.94 -19.43 26.15
CA ASN A 3 -28.47 -20.79 26.39
C ASN A 3 -29.50 -21.23 25.32
N ASP A 4 -30.33 -20.30 24.83
CA ASP A 4 -31.34 -20.60 23.80
C ASP A 4 -30.71 -20.96 22.44
N LEU A 5 -29.52 -20.40 22.17
CA LEU A 5 -28.71 -20.67 20.98
C LEU A 5 -27.93 -21.97 21.10
N LEU A 6 -27.57 -22.40 22.31
CA LEU A 6 -26.93 -23.70 22.56
C LEU A 6 -27.88 -24.88 22.30
N GLY A 7 -29.19 -24.66 22.36
CA GLY A 7 -30.19 -25.69 22.08
C GLY A 7 -30.28 -26.10 20.61
N ASP A 8 -29.90 -25.24 19.66
CA ASP A 8 -29.90 -25.57 18.23
C ASP A 8 -28.77 -24.84 17.49
N ARG A 9 -27.86 -25.63 16.89
CA ARG A 9 -26.74 -25.15 16.08
C ARG A 9 -27.17 -24.23 14.94
N ALA A 10 -28.33 -24.47 14.33
CA ALA A 10 -28.81 -23.62 13.24
C ALA A 10 -29.07 -22.18 13.69
N ARG A 11 -29.53 -21.99 14.93
CA ARG A 11 -29.77 -20.65 15.48
C ARG A 11 -28.46 -19.93 15.75
N HIS A 12 -27.48 -20.63 16.31
CA HIS A 12 -26.13 -20.11 16.50
C HIS A 12 -25.52 -19.64 15.17
N ASP A 13 -25.59 -20.46 14.13
CA ASP A 13 -25.01 -20.11 12.83
C ASP A 13 -25.72 -18.92 12.16
N LYS A 14 -27.04 -18.82 12.32
CA LYS A 14 -27.82 -17.65 11.89
C LYS A 14 -27.44 -16.40 12.66
N ALA A 15 -27.23 -16.49 13.98
CA ALA A 15 -26.80 -15.36 14.80
C ALA A 15 -25.42 -14.85 14.39
N VAL A 16 -24.46 -15.78 14.17
CA VAL A 16 -23.13 -15.44 13.64
C VAL A 16 -23.24 -14.76 12.28
N LYS A 17 -24.03 -15.32 11.36
CA LYS A 17 -24.24 -14.73 10.02
C LYS A 17 -24.84 -13.33 10.11
N ALA A 18 -25.89 -13.15 10.91
CA ALA A 18 -26.55 -11.86 11.10
C ALA A 18 -25.59 -10.80 11.63
N PHE A 19 -24.77 -11.14 12.63
CA PHE A 19 -23.76 -10.24 13.17
C PHE A 19 -22.72 -9.81 12.13
N VAL A 20 -22.15 -10.78 11.38
CA VAL A 20 -21.18 -10.49 10.32
C VAL A 20 -21.79 -9.59 9.24
N THR A 21 -23.04 -9.88 8.83
CA THR A 21 -23.75 -9.06 7.84
C THR A 21 -23.99 -7.65 8.37
N PHE A 22 -24.44 -7.49 9.61
CA PHE A 22 -24.67 -6.19 10.25
C PHE A 22 -23.39 -5.35 10.24
N VAL A 23 -22.29 -5.92 10.71
CA VAL A 23 -20.97 -5.26 10.77
C VAL A 23 -20.52 -4.82 9.38
N ARG A 24 -20.65 -5.70 8.38
CA ARG A 24 -20.32 -5.37 6.98
C ARG A 24 -21.22 -4.29 6.39
N THR A 25 -22.53 -4.32 6.67
CA THR A 25 -23.45 -3.27 6.21
C THR A 25 -23.17 -1.93 6.89
N TYR A 26 -22.80 -1.95 8.17
CA TYR A 26 -22.41 -0.77 8.91
C TYR A 26 -21.13 -0.14 8.35
N SER A 27 -20.15 -0.98 7.98
CA SER A 27 -18.91 -0.52 7.33
C SER A 27 -19.10 0.04 5.92
N ASN A 28 -20.06 -0.47 5.16
CA ASN A 28 -20.25 -0.10 3.75
C ASN A 28 -21.30 1.01 3.55
N HIS A 29 -21.78 1.64 4.63
CA HIS A 29 -22.81 2.66 4.55
C HIS A 29 -22.27 3.97 3.97
N GLU A 30 -23.07 4.64 3.13
CA GLU A 30 -22.68 5.88 2.42
C GLU A 30 -22.31 7.02 3.39
N ALA A 31 -23.01 7.11 4.53
CA ALA A 31 -22.71 8.07 5.60
C ALA A 31 -21.60 7.57 6.56
N SER A 32 -20.45 7.15 6.02
CA SER A 32 -19.30 6.67 6.81
C SER A 32 -18.76 7.71 7.81
N TYR A 33 -19.03 9.01 7.58
CA TYR A 33 -18.62 10.08 8.49
C TYR A 33 -19.36 10.06 9.84
N VAL A 34 -20.66 9.77 9.80
CA VAL A 34 -21.54 9.70 10.98
C VAL A 34 -21.46 8.32 11.62
N PHE A 35 -21.45 7.26 10.80
CA PHE A 35 -21.37 5.88 11.27
C PHE A 35 -19.94 5.36 11.22
N ARG A 36 -19.15 5.70 12.25
CA ARG A 36 -17.77 5.21 12.38
C ARG A 36 -17.76 3.86 13.09
N ILE A 37 -17.07 2.89 12.50
CA ILE A 37 -16.90 1.54 13.10
C ILE A 37 -16.10 1.61 14.40
N LYS A 38 -15.16 2.56 14.49
CA LYS A 38 -14.30 2.75 15.67
C LYS A 38 -15.09 3.16 16.91
N ASP A 39 -16.18 3.90 16.71
CA ASP A 39 -17.00 4.43 17.79
C ASP A 39 -18.14 3.46 18.16
N LEU A 40 -18.31 2.37 17.39
CA LEU A 40 -19.32 1.36 17.63
C LEU A 40 -18.80 0.29 18.61
N ASP A 41 -19.54 0.05 19.69
CA ASP A 41 -19.26 -1.06 20.61
C ASP A 41 -19.62 -2.42 19.97
N LEU A 42 -18.66 -2.99 19.26
CA LEU A 42 -18.79 -4.28 18.62
C LEU A 42 -18.97 -5.44 19.62
N LEU A 43 -18.47 -5.32 20.85
CA LEU A 43 -18.66 -6.34 21.88
C LEU A 43 -20.09 -6.32 22.42
N GLY A 44 -20.64 -5.13 22.67
CA GLY A 44 -22.03 -4.94 23.06
C GLY A 44 -22.98 -5.54 22.03
N VAL A 45 -22.76 -5.23 20.76
CA VAL A 45 -23.54 -5.81 19.65
C VAL A 45 -23.37 -7.34 19.60
N ALA A 46 -22.15 -7.87 19.76
CA ALA A 46 -21.95 -9.32 19.82
C ALA A 46 -22.73 -9.99 20.98
N LYS A 47 -22.89 -9.30 22.11
CA LYS A 47 -23.69 -9.76 23.25
C LYS A 47 -25.20 -9.76 22.95
N THR A 48 -25.72 -8.76 22.24
CA THR A 48 -27.16 -8.70 21.88
C THR A 48 -27.56 -9.79 20.90
N TYR A 49 -26.68 -10.15 19.96
CA TYR A 49 -26.87 -11.33 19.09
C TYR A 49 -26.67 -12.66 19.83
N GLY A 50 -26.20 -12.64 21.08
CA GLY A 50 -26.01 -13.85 21.90
C GLY A 50 -24.89 -14.75 21.41
N LEU A 51 -23.85 -14.22 20.76
CA LEU A 51 -22.78 -15.06 20.23
C LEU A 51 -22.10 -15.85 21.36
N VAL A 52 -21.85 -17.13 21.08
CA VAL A 52 -21.16 -18.08 21.96
C VAL A 52 -19.65 -17.89 21.85
N ARG A 53 -19.19 -17.67 20.62
CA ARG A 53 -17.80 -17.34 20.28
C ARG A 53 -17.75 -16.13 19.36
N LEU A 54 -16.70 -15.32 19.50
CA LEU A 54 -16.52 -14.17 18.62
C LEU A 54 -16.10 -14.62 17.21
N SER A 55 -16.77 -14.10 16.18
CA SER A 55 -16.40 -14.38 14.78
C SER A 55 -15.04 -13.77 14.45
N ARG A 56 -14.20 -14.49 13.69
CA ARG A 56 -12.88 -14.00 13.28
C ARG A 56 -13.02 -13.11 12.04
N MET A 57 -13.02 -11.79 12.23
CA MET A 57 -13.16 -10.78 11.17
C MET A 57 -12.05 -9.72 11.24
N PRO A 58 -11.72 -9.04 10.11
CA PRO A 58 -10.71 -7.98 10.09
C PRO A 58 -11.06 -6.79 10.99
N GLU A 59 -12.35 -6.49 11.14
CA GLU A 59 -12.86 -5.37 11.94
C GLU A 59 -12.68 -5.57 13.45
N LEU A 60 -12.60 -6.84 13.89
CA LEU A 60 -12.43 -7.22 15.30
C LEU A 60 -10.95 -7.41 15.70
N LYS A 61 -10.00 -7.07 14.81
CA LYS A 61 -8.56 -7.23 15.09
C LYS A 61 -8.03 -6.19 16.07
N ASN A 62 -8.54 -4.96 15.99
CA ASN A 62 -8.05 -3.82 16.76
C ASN A 62 -8.98 -3.43 17.91
N VAL A 63 -9.97 -4.29 18.21
CA VAL A 63 -10.96 -4.04 19.25
C VAL A 63 -10.46 -4.66 20.55
N ASP A 64 -10.48 -3.87 21.62
CA ASP A 64 -10.18 -4.35 22.96
C ASP A 64 -11.19 -5.45 23.33
N ARG A 65 -10.71 -6.65 23.61
CA ARG A 65 -11.56 -7.79 24.02
C ARG A 65 -11.88 -7.79 25.51
N ALA A 66 -11.61 -6.68 26.19
CA ALA A 66 -11.87 -6.51 27.61
C ALA A 66 -13.39 -6.62 27.86
N GLY A 67 -13.83 -7.76 28.40
CA GLY A 67 -15.25 -8.04 28.65
C GLY A 67 -15.92 -9.01 27.67
N TRP A 68 -15.13 -9.71 26.84
CA TRP A 68 -15.58 -10.87 26.09
C TRP A 68 -14.96 -12.17 26.64
N SER A 69 -15.82 -13.15 26.95
CA SER A 69 -15.42 -14.50 27.32
C SER A 69 -16.02 -15.47 26.30
N ASP A 70 -15.16 -16.10 25.50
CA ASP A 70 -15.61 -17.21 24.65
C ASP A 70 -16.07 -18.36 25.54
N VAL A 71 -17.26 -18.88 25.27
CA VAL A 71 -17.72 -20.11 25.92
C VAL A 71 -17.06 -21.28 25.20
N ASP A 72 -16.41 -22.16 25.95
CA ASP A 72 -15.82 -23.38 25.42
C ASP A 72 -16.94 -24.35 25.05
N VAL A 73 -17.43 -24.22 23.82
CA VAL A 73 -18.44 -25.09 23.24
C VAL A 73 -17.76 -25.88 22.16
N ASP A 74 -17.40 -27.10 22.52
CA ASP A 74 -16.85 -28.08 21.60
C ASP A 74 -17.81 -28.36 20.44
N ASN A 75 -17.32 -29.01 19.38
CA ASN A 75 -18.10 -29.37 18.19
C ASN A 75 -19.28 -30.35 18.45
N THR A 76 -19.59 -30.63 19.71
CA THR A 76 -20.62 -31.52 20.24
C THR A 76 -22.05 -31.05 19.96
N TYR A 77 -22.28 -29.76 19.74
CA TYR A 77 -23.62 -29.27 19.40
C TYR A 77 -24.07 -29.73 18.00
N ALA A 78 -25.24 -30.37 17.94
CA ALA A 78 -25.86 -30.90 16.72
C ALA A 78 -26.91 -29.96 16.13
N TYR A 79 -27.15 -30.04 14.83
CA TYR A 79 -28.32 -29.42 14.22
C TYR A 79 -29.60 -30.14 14.64
N ALA A 80 -30.68 -29.40 14.87
CA ALA A 80 -32.00 -30.00 15.11
C ALA A 80 -32.51 -30.81 13.89
N ASP A 81 -32.12 -30.40 12.67
CA ASP A 81 -32.44 -31.12 11.43
C ASP A 81 -31.42 -32.23 11.13
N LYS A 82 -31.91 -33.47 11.11
CA LYS A 82 -31.14 -34.67 10.79
C LYS A 82 -30.51 -34.62 9.39
N ALA A 83 -31.18 -34.04 8.40
CA ALA A 83 -30.66 -33.95 7.04
C ALA A 83 -29.50 -32.96 6.91
N GLN A 84 -29.46 -31.93 7.77
CA GLN A 84 -28.34 -31.00 7.85
C GLN A 84 -27.15 -31.61 8.60
N GLU A 85 -27.42 -32.36 9.69
CA GLU A 85 -26.36 -33.01 10.45
C GLU A 85 -25.66 -34.11 9.64
N THR A 86 -26.38 -34.90 8.84
CA THR A 86 -25.75 -35.89 7.95
C THR A 86 -24.82 -35.23 6.92
N LYS A 87 -25.26 -34.12 6.31
CA LYS A 87 -24.42 -33.32 5.40
C LYS A 87 -23.19 -32.76 6.12
N ARG A 88 -23.34 -32.28 7.35
CA ARG A 88 -22.23 -31.77 8.16
C ARG A 88 -21.21 -32.86 8.45
N LEU A 89 -21.65 -34.02 8.94
CA LEU A 89 -20.77 -35.14 9.25
C LEU A 89 -20.05 -35.64 7.99
N PHE A 90 -20.73 -35.68 6.85
CA PHE A 90 -20.13 -36.01 5.56
C PHE A 90 -19.08 -35.00 5.11
N LEU A 91 -19.33 -33.69 5.30
CA LEU A 91 -18.33 -32.66 4.99
C LEU A 91 -17.15 -32.70 5.96
N LEU A 92 -17.40 -32.95 7.25
CA LEU A 92 -16.38 -33.03 8.27
C LEU A 92 -15.48 -34.25 8.04
N SER A 93 -16.06 -35.41 7.69
CA SER A 93 -15.29 -36.61 7.34
C SER A 93 -14.47 -36.41 6.07
N GLN A 94 -15.03 -35.75 5.05
CA GLN A 94 -14.26 -35.38 3.86
C GLN A 94 -13.13 -34.41 4.17
N GLN A 95 -13.32 -33.43 5.06
CA GLN A 95 -12.27 -32.51 5.46
C GLN A 95 -11.16 -33.19 6.27
N ALA A 96 -11.51 -34.15 7.14
CA ALA A 96 -10.54 -34.93 7.90
C ALA A 96 -9.72 -35.87 7.01
N ASN A 97 -10.36 -36.47 6.00
CA ASN A 97 -9.71 -37.39 5.05
C ASN A 97 -9.04 -36.67 3.87
N ALA A 98 -9.27 -35.37 3.70
CA ALA A 98 -8.64 -34.61 2.64
C ALA A 98 -7.14 -34.45 2.95
N PRO A 99 -6.24 -34.85 2.04
CA PRO A 99 -4.83 -34.58 2.22
C PRO A 99 -4.63 -33.07 2.35
N ALA A 100 -3.80 -32.65 3.29
CA ALA A 100 -3.50 -31.24 3.54
C ALA A 100 -3.13 -30.58 2.21
N LYS A 101 -4.01 -29.68 1.71
CA LYS A 101 -3.73 -28.98 0.46
C LYS A 101 -2.40 -28.24 0.65
N PRO A 102 -1.39 -28.49 -0.21
CA PRO A 102 -0.14 -27.77 -0.10
C PRO A 102 -0.45 -26.27 -0.16
N ARG A 103 0.19 -25.48 0.71
CA ARG A 103 0.06 -24.02 0.70
C ARG A 103 0.32 -23.57 -0.72
N ALA A 104 -0.71 -23.03 -1.39
CA ALA A 104 -0.59 -22.56 -2.75
C ALA A 104 0.58 -21.56 -2.78
N LEU A 105 1.56 -21.83 -3.64
CA LEU A 105 2.70 -20.94 -3.82
C LEU A 105 2.16 -19.55 -4.20
N PRO A 106 2.79 -18.45 -3.72
CA PRO A 106 2.38 -17.10 -4.10
C PRO A 106 2.31 -17.01 -5.62
N VAL A 107 1.12 -16.75 -6.16
CA VAL A 107 0.93 -16.58 -7.60
C VAL A 107 1.72 -15.35 -8.03
N ASP A 108 2.58 -15.53 -9.03
CA ASP A 108 3.42 -14.48 -9.58
C ASP A 108 2.54 -13.43 -10.31
N LYS A 109 2.09 -12.41 -9.58
CA LYS A 109 1.21 -11.35 -10.10
C LYS A 109 1.86 -10.54 -11.23
N THR A 110 3.18 -10.63 -11.36
CA THR A 110 3.98 -10.03 -12.44
C THR A 110 3.57 -10.54 -13.83
N LYS A 111 3.06 -11.77 -13.93
CA LYS A 111 2.58 -12.36 -15.18
C LYS A 111 1.25 -11.77 -15.65
N TYR A 112 0.48 -11.19 -14.72
CA TYR A 112 -0.83 -10.58 -14.96
C TYR A 112 -0.80 -9.05 -14.95
N ALA A 113 0.38 -8.44 -15.00
CA ALA A 113 0.50 -6.98 -15.08
C ALA A 113 -0.14 -6.46 -16.38
N SER A 114 -0.99 -5.46 -16.24
CA SER A 114 -1.72 -4.84 -17.35
C SER A 114 -0.75 -4.27 -18.39
N TRP A 115 -1.14 -4.28 -19.66
CA TRP A 115 -0.31 -3.76 -20.77
C TRP A 115 0.14 -2.30 -20.52
N SER A 116 -0.70 -1.50 -19.87
CA SER A 116 -0.41 -0.10 -19.52
C SER A 116 0.84 0.05 -18.64
N ASP A 117 1.00 -0.82 -17.63
CA ASP A 117 2.14 -0.75 -16.71
C ASP A 117 3.44 -1.16 -17.41
N LYS A 118 3.37 -2.10 -18.36
CA LYS A 118 4.52 -2.49 -19.18
C LYS A 118 4.94 -1.39 -20.16
N VAL A 119 3.97 -0.67 -20.74
CA VAL A 119 4.23 0.48 -21.62
C VAL A 119 4.87 1.61 -20.83
N LYS A 120 4.32 2.00 -19.66
CA LYS A 120 4.91 3.03 -18.80
C LYS A 120 6.36 2.72 -18.41
N LYS A 121 6.64 1.46 -18.07
CA LYS A 121 8.00 1.02 -17.70
C LYS A 121 8.97 1.01 -18.90
N LYS A 122 8.46 0.81 -20.12
CA LYS A 122 9.24 0.92 -21.36
C LYS A 122 9.56 2.39 -21.67
N ASP A 123 8.57 3.27 -21.59
CA ASP A 123 8.71 4.72 -21.76
C ASP A 123 9.75 5.31 -20.79
N GLU A 124 9.68 4.96 -19.50
CA GLU A 124 10.67 5.42 -18.52
C GLU A 124 12.09 4.94 -18.85
N LYS A 125 12.23 3.74 -19.43
CA LYS A 125 13.52 3.18 -19.82
C LYS A 125 14.09 3.89 -21.06
N GLU A 126 13.23 4.29 -22.00
CA GLU A 126 13.62 5.08 -23.18
C GLU A 126 14.02 6.50 -22.78
N LYS A 127 13.24 7.19 -21.94
CA LYS A 127 13.61 8.51 -21.38
C LYS A 127 14.96 8.48 -20.64
N ARG A 128 15.26 7.40 -19.91
CA ARG A 128 16.56 7.23 -19.25
C ARG A 128 17.71 7.02 -20.24
N ARG A 129 17.46 6.39 -21.40
CA ARG A 129 18.47 6.23 -22.46
C ARG A 129 18.73 7.55 -23.17
N GLU A 130 17.68 8.27 -23.52
CA GLU A 130 17.77 9.60 -24.13
C GLU A 130 18.54 10.58 -23.24
N LYS A 131 18.26 10.62 -21.92
CA LYS A 131 19.03 11.44 -20.98
C LYS A 131 20.52 11.06 -20.93
N LYS A 132 20.85 9.77 -21.03
CA LYS A 132 22.23 9.29 -21.08
C LYS A 132 22.94 9.66 -22.39
N ASP A 133 22.24 9.52 -23.51
CA ASP A 133 22.79 9.82 -24.83
C ASP A 133 22.94 11.33 -25.04
N TRP A 134 22.00 12.13 -24.52
CA TRP A 134 22.12 13.58 -24.42
C TRP A 134 23.36 13.98 -23.62
N LYS A 135 23.53 13.43 -22.41
CA LYS A 135 24.70 13.70 -21.56
C LYS A 135 26.02 13.36 -22.25
N LYS A 136 26.07 12.24 -23.00
CA LYS A 136 27.25 11.85 -23.79
C LYS A 136 27.53 12.81 -24.95
N ARG A 137 26.48 13.26 -25.65
CA ARG A 137 26.61 14.24 -26.74
C ARG A 137 27.10 15.58 -26.23
N TRP A 138 26.52 16.09 -25.13
CA TRP A 138 26.95 17.32 -24.47
C TRP A 138 28.43 17.27 -24.03
N LEU A 139 28.86 16.18 -23.38
CA LEU A 139 30.26 15.96 -23.02
C LEU A 139 31.20 15.93 -24.23
N LYS A 140 30.73 15.45 -25.39
CA LYS A 140 31.50 15.40 -26.64
C LYS A 140 31.65 16.79 -27.27
N THR A 141 30.58 17.59 -27.25
CA THR A 141 30.60 18.99 -27.73
C THR A 141 31.52 19.85 -26.87
N GLN A 142 31.43 19.77 -25.54
CA GLN A 142 32.36 20.46 -24.62
C GLN A 142 33.82 20.05 -24.80
N LYS A 143 34.08 18.79 -25.18
CA LYS A 143 35.43 18.31 -25.48
C LYS A 143 35.93 18.74 -26.87
N GLN A 144 35.03 19.06 -27.80
CA GLN A 144 35.36 19.58 -29.13
C GLN A 144 35.47 21.12 -29.14
N GLU A 145 34.75 21.83 -28.28
CA GLU A 145 34.81 23.29 -28.06
C GLU A 145 36.02 23.74 -27.22
N GLY A 146 37.09 22.93 -27.19
CA GLY A 146 38.41 23.38 -26.74
C GLY A 146 39.09 24.36 -27.70
N THR A 147 38.49 24.66 -28.86
CA THR A 147 38.97 25.65 -29.83
C THR A 147 37.81 26.17 -30.68
N ALA A 148 37.48 27.47 -30.54
CA ALA A 148 36.64 28.29 -31.43
C ALA A 148 35.13 27.99 -31.50
N GLY A 149 34.30 28.81 -30.83
CA GLY A 149 32.86 28.86 -31.15
C GLY A 149 31.90 29.49 -30.13
N GLU A 150 32.29 30.53 -29.38
CA GLU A 150 31.41 31.13 -28.35
C GLU A 150 30.13 31.78 -28.90
N GLU A 151 30.10 32.21 -30.16
CA GLU A 151 28.94 32.91 -30.74
C GLU A 151 27.81 31.97 -31.22
N ARG A 152 28.14 30.76 -31.69
CA ARG A 152 27.13 29.80 -32.21
C ARG A 152 26.39 29.04 -31.12
N VAL A 153 27.04 28.84 -29.97
CA VAL A 153 26.47 28.15 -28.81
C VAL A 153 25.38 29.02 -28.16
N ASN A 154 25.59 30.34 -28.12
CA ASN A 154 24.66 31.29 -27.51
C ASN A 154 23.34 31.42 -28.30
N GLU A 155 23.41 31.32 -29.63
CA GLU A 155 22.22 31.40 -30.50
C GLU A 155 21.36 30.12 -30.47
N ALA A 156 22.00 28.94 -30.34
CA ALA A 156 21.31 27.66 -30.18
C ALA A 156 20.70 27.50 -28.77
N LEU A 157 21.35 28.02 -27.73
CA LEU A 157 20.81 28.08 -26.37
C LEU A 157 19.59 28.99 -26.26
N LYS A 158 19.56 30.11 -27.01
CA LYS A 158 18.44 31.06 -27.02
C LYS A 158 17.16 30.47 -27.63
N TRP A 159 17.27 29.66 -28.69
CA TRP A 159 16.13 28.97 -29.29
C TRP A 159 15.57 27.86 -28.38
N ASN A 160 16.43 27.12 -27.69
CA ASN A 160 16.01 25.99 -26.84
C ASN A 160 15.43 26.45 -25.49
N ARG A 161 15.86 27.61 -24.97
CA ARG A 161 15.31 28.25 -23.76
C ARG A 161 13.88 28.78 -23.97
N MET A 162 13.46 29.01 -25.21
CA MET A 162 12.11 29.52 -25.54
C MET A 162 11.07 28.40 -25.74
N GLU A 163 11.51 27.16 -26.02
CA GLU A 163 10.64 26.02 -26.31
C GLU A 163 10.37 25.12 -25.09
N SER A 164 11.32 25.04 -24.15
CA SER A 164 11.15 24.33 -22.88
C SER A 164 10.95 25.35 -21.76
N GLY A 165 9.70 25.77 -21.55
CA GLY A 165 9.34 26.68 -20.47
C GLY A 165 9.53 26.04 -19.10
N GLU A 166 10.77 25.91 -18.63
CA GLU A 166 11.09 25.63 -17.24
C GLU A 166 12.56 25.96 -16.94
N SER A 167 12.72 26.73 -15.86
CA SER A 167 13.95 27.30 -15.31
C SER A 167 14.86 26.25 -14.63
N ASP A 168 15.00 25.05 -15.19
CA ASP A 168 15.67 23.93 -14.50
C ASP A 168 17.20 23.92 -14.74
N GLY A 169 17.69 24.48 -15.84
CA GLY A 169 19.12 24.44 -16.17
C GLY A 169 20.00 25.17 -15.13
N ASP A 170 19.48 26.28 -14.62
CA ASP A 170 20.18 27.15 -13.69
C ASP A 170 20.19 26.55 -12.26
N GLU A 171 19.10 25.87 -11.84
CA GLU A 171 19.00 25.17 -10.53
C GLU A 171 19.99 24.00 -10.39
N TRP A 172 20.21 23.22 -11.46
CA TRP A 172 21.13 22.07 -11.41
C TRP A 172 22.60 22.49 -11.33
N GLU A 173 22.96 23.62 -11.96
CA GLU A 173 24.32 24.17 -11.86
C GLU A 173 24.59 24.80 -10.50
N GLU A 174 23.57 25.40 -9.89
CA GLU A 174 23.62 25.96 -8.55
C GLU A 174 23.78 24.86 -7.49
N LEU A 175 22.96 23.80 -7.57
CA LEU A 175 23.10 22.60 -6.73
C LEU A 175 24.48 21.93 -6.85
N ALA A 176 25.07 21.92 -8.06
CA ALA A 176 26.41 21.38 -8.27
C ALA A 176 27.51 22.27 -7.68
N ARG A 177 27.31 23.59 -7.64
CA ARG A 177 28.22 24.54 -6.97
C ARG A 177 28.12 24.40 -5.45
N GLU A 178 26.92 24.28 -4.91
CA GLU A 178 26.66 23.98 -3.50
C GLU A 178 27.34 22.68 -3.06
N GLU A 179 27.17 21.59 -3.81
CA GLU A 179 27.76 20.29 -3.47
C GLU A 179 29.29 20.33 -3.47
N ARG A 180 29.90 21.11 -4.38
CA ARG A 180 31.37 21.28 -4.44
C ARG A 180 31.88 22.14 -3.27
N MET A 181 31.19 23.21 -2.93
CA MET A 181 31.54 24.08 -1.80
C MET A 181 31.35 23.37 -0.46
N ALA A 182 30.28 22.59 -0.30
CA ALA A 182 30.05 21.74 0.87
C ALA A 182 31.12 20.64 1.02
N LYS A 183 31.60 20.06 -0.10
CA LYS A 183 32.74 19.13 -0.08
C LYS A 183 34.06 19.80 0.28
N LYS A 184 34.24 21.09 -0.04
CA LYS A 184 35.43 21.87 0.37
C LYS A 184 35.37 22.26 1.84
N LEU A 185 34.19 22.62 2.35
CA LEU A 185 33.90 22.85 3.77
C LEU A 185 34.17 21.58 4.60
N LYS A 186 33.66 20.43 4.16
CA LYS A 186 33.90 19.12 4.83
C LYS A 186 35.38 18.70 4.82
N LYS A 187 36.16 19.19 3.85
CA LYS A 187 37.61 18.99 3.77
C LYS A 187 38.42 20.05 4.52
N GLY A 188 37.76 21.04 5.15
CA GLY A 188 38.40 22.12 5.90
C GLY A 188 39.14 23.15 5.05
N ILE A 189 38.87 23.20 3.73
CA ILE A 189 39.53 24.11 2.79
C ILE A 189 38.84 25.49 2.76
N VAL A 190 37.55 25.52 3.14
CA VAL A 190 36.72 26.73 3.17
C VAL A 190 36.10 26.83 4.56
N SER A 191 36.06 28.03 5.12
CA SER A 191 35.45 28.29 6.42
C SER A 191 33.92 28.35 6.32
N GLN A 192 33.21 28.13 7.44
CA GLN A 192 31.75 28.15 7.47
C GLN A 192 31.17 29.50 6.99
N GLY A 193 31.81 30.62 7.36
CA GLY A 193 31.37 31.95 6.95
C GLY A 193 31.49 32.20 5.45
N GLU A 194 32.56 31.72 4.82
CA GLU A 194 32.74 31.81 3.35
C GLU A 194 31.77 30.92 2.57
N PHE A 195 31.30 29.84 3.19
CA PHE A 195 30.23 29.01 2.62
C PHE A 195 28.89 29.74 2.72
N ASP A 196 28.57 30.28 3.89
CA ASP A 196 27.28 30.97 4.13
C ASP A 196 27.16 32.25 3.29
N ASP A 197 28.23 33.05 3.15
CA ASP A 197 28.24 34.26 2.32
C ASP A 197 28.00 33.94 0.84
N ALA A 198 28.56 32.83 0.32
CA ALA A 198 28.44 32.42 -1.08
C ALA A 198 27.03 31.96 -1.48
N PHE A 199 26.18 31.62 -0.50
CA PHE A 199 24.79 31.16 -0.71
C PHE A 199 23.76 32.02 0.03
N SER A 200 24.16 33.17 0.59
CA SER A 200 23.30 34.08 1.35
C SER A 200 22.35 34.94 0.49
N GLY A 201 22.47 34.86 -0.84
CA GLY A 201 21.73 35.68 -1.80
C GLY A 201 20.46 35.04 -2.40
N LEU A 202 19.94 33.97 -1.79
CA LEU A 202 18.66 33.33 -2.14
C LEU A 202 17.50 33.93 -1.34
#